data_AF-A0A7X7DS02-F1
#
_entry.id   AF-A0A7X7DS02-F1
#
_cell.length_a   1.000
_cell.length_b   1.000
_cell.length_c   1.000
_cell.angle_alpha   90.00
_cell.angle_beta   90.00
_cell.angle_gamma   90.00
#
_symmetry.space_group_name_H-M   'P 1'
#
loop_
_entity.id
_entity.type
_entity.pdbx_description
1 polymer ?
#
loop_
_entity_poly.entity_id
_entity_poly.type
_entity_poly.pdbx_seq_one_letter_code
_entity_poly.pdbx_strand_id
1 'polypeptide(L)'
;MRKTFLLFVCLLLFNPFPAVAEQTFREFSGEFTPQNNGERLLAFLVSVADPESLELQMDALPGDDGAIRAVSFALHGGALGGFRIERLTL
;
A
#
# COMPACT_ATOMS: atom_id res chain seq x y z
N MET A 1 29.47 24.92 33.44
CA MET A 1 29.47 23.65 32.68
C MET A 1 28.24 22.76 32.89
N ARG A 2 27.57 22.76 34.07
CA ARG A 2 26.36 21.92 34.29
C ARG A 2 25.11 22.34 33.50
N LYS A 3 24.95 23.64 33.21
CA LYS A 3 23.79 24.19 32.46
C LYS A 3 23.86 23.92 30.95
N THR A 4 25.05 23.91 30.37
CA THR A 4 25.25 23.58 28.94
C THR A 4 25.05 22.09 28.67
N PHE A 5 25.40 21.23 29.63
CA PHE A 5 25.14 19.78 29.55
C PHE A 5 23.63 19.47 29.50
N LEU A 6 22.83 20.12 30.33
CA LEU A 6 21.36 19.97 30.33
C LEU A 6 20.71 20.43 29.02
N LEU A 7 21.19 21.53 28.43
CA LEU A 7 20.73 22.00 27.13
C LEU A 7 21.03 21.01 26.00
N PHE A 8 22.20 20.36 26.04
CA PHE A 8 22.59 19.36 25.06
C PHE A 8 21.72 18.09 25.16
N VAL A 9 21.37 17.68 26.38
CA VAL A 9 20.46 16.54 26.62
C VAL A 9 19.05 16.85 26.14
N CYS A 10 18.53 18.06 26.39
CA CYS A 10 17.22 18.46 25.87
C CYS A 10 17.18 18.50 24.34
N LEU A 11 18.22 19.01 23.68
CA LEU A 11 18.30 19.05 22.21
C LEU A 11 18.32 17.64 21.58
N LEU A 12 18.93 16.66 22.26
CA LEU A 12 18.91 15.26 21.79
C LEU A 12 17.51 14.61 21.88
N LEU A 13 16.71 14.99 22.88
CA LEU A 13 15.36 14.47 23.09
C LEU A 13 14.30 15.07 22.15
N PHE A 14 14.59 16.21 21.50
CA PHE A 14 13.72 16.85 20.51
C PHE A 14 14.16 16.57 19.07
N ASN A 15 14.86 15.46 18.80
CA ASN A 15 15.03 15.02 17.42
C ASN A 15 13.66 14.59 16.86
N PRO A 16 13.15 15.23 15.79
CA PRO A 16 12.02 14.70 15.07
C PRO A 16 12.50 13.41 14.41
N PHE A 17 12.25 12.27 15.04
CA PHE A 17 12.38 10.99 14.35
C PHE A 17 11.51 11.09 13.10
N PRO A 18 12.06 10.88 11.89
CA PRO A 18 11.19 10.73 10.74
C PRO A 18 10.27 9.56 11.06
N ALA A 19 8.96 9.79 11.04
CA ALA A 19 7.99 8.72 11.01
C ALA A 19 8.25 7.96 9.72
N VAL A 20 9.09 6.92 9.80
CA VAL A 20 9.29 5.98 8.71
C VAL A 20 7.96 5.25 8.60
N ALA A 21 7.14 5.66 7.63
CA ALA A 21 5.97 4.90 7.24
C ALA A 21 6.47 3.54 6.78
N GLU A 22 6.23 2.51 7.59
CA GLU A 22 6.63 1.15 7.30
C GLU A 22 5.87 0.70 6.05
N GLN A 23 6.54 0.75 4.90
CA GLN A 23 5.97 0.28 3.64
C GLN A 23 5.71 -1.21 3.77
N THR A 24 4.45 -1.55 3.98
CA THR A 24 4.03 -2.93 4.17
C THR A 24 3.92 -3.58 2.80
N PHE A 25 4.99 -4.21 2.34
CA PHE A 25 4.96 -5.05 1.14
C PHE A 25 4.42 -6.45 1.52
N ARG A 26 3.34 -6.87 0.87
CA ARG A 26 2.80 -8.23 0.98
C ARG A 26 2.63 -8.81 -0.41
N GLU A 27 3.12 -10.03 -0.57
CA GLU A 27 2.97 -10.82 -1.79
C GLU A 27 1.95 -11.94 -1.53
N PHE A 28 1.11 -12.20 -2.53
CA PHE A 28 0.10 -13.25 -2.49
C PHE A 28 0.23 -14.09 -3.77
N SER A 29 -0.07 -15.39 -3.66
CA SER A 29 -0.08 -16.31 -4.79
C SER A 29 -1.30 -17.22 -4.68
N GLY A 30 -2.04 -17.38 -5.77
CA GLY A 30 -3.27 -18.15 -5.79
C GLY A 30 -4.41 -17.50 -4.98
N GLU A 31 -5.24 -18.33 -4.38
CA GLU A 31 -6.37 -17.88 -3.57
C GLU A 31 -5.89 -17.41 -2.19
N PHE A 32 -6.34 -16.23 -1.75
CA PHE A 32 -6.05 -15.69 -0.43
C PHE A 32 -7.33 -15.14 0.20
N THR A 33 -7.40 -15.15 1.54
CA THR A 33 -8.54 -14.59 2.29
C THR A 33 -8.22 -13.16 2.73
N PRO A 34 -8.95 -12.14 2.26
CA PRO A 34 -8.69 -10.75 2.63
C PRO A 34 -8.90 -10.47 4.13
N GLN A 35 -7.91 -9.86 4.77
CA GLN A 35 -7.92 -9.50 6.19
C GLN A 35 -8.25 -8.02 6.44
N ASN A 36 -8.06 -7.16 5.44
CA ASN A 36 -8.34 -5.73 5.52
C ASN A 36 -8.93 -5.19 4.20
N ASN A 37 -9.38 -3.94 4.19
CA ASN A 37 -10.03 -3.34 3.02
C ASN A 37 -9.10 -3.20 1.80
N GLY A 38 -7.78 -3.09 1.99
CA GLY A 38 -6.81 -3.07 0.89
C GLY A 38 -6.69 -4.44 0.22
N GLU A 39 -6.61 -5.50 1.01
CA GLU A 39 -6.63 -6.88 0.52
C GLU A 39 -7.97 -7.23 -0.15
N ARG A 40 -9.09 -6.64 0.30
CA ARG A 40 -10.41 -6.79 -0.36
C ARG A 40 -10.42 -6.12 -1.73
N LEU A 41 -9.85 -4.91 -1.84
CA LEU A 41 -9.68 -4.23 -3.12
C LEU A 41 -8.79 -5.05 -4.07
N LEU A 42 -7.68 -5.58 -3.57
CA LEU A 42 -6.80 -6.47 -4.33
C LEU A 42 -7.57 -7.68 -4.87
N ALA A 43 -8.31 -8.40 -4.00
CA ALA A 43 -9.09 -9.56 -4.40
C ALA A 43 -10.16 -9.22 -5.45
N PHE A 44 -10.78 -8.05 -5.36
CA PHE A 44 -11.71 -7.55 -6.37
C PHE A 44 -11.03 -7.30 -7.72
N LEU A 45 -9.87 -6.65 -7.74
CA LEU A 45 -9.15 -6.41 -9.00
C LEU A 45 -8.71 -7.71 -9.66
N VAL A 46 -8.24 -8.67 -8.86
CA VAL A 46 -7.90 -10.02 -9.35
C VAL A 46 -9.14 -10.73 -9.91
N SER A 47 -10.29 -10.67 -9.24
CA SER A 47 -11.50 -11.37 -9.71
C SER A 47 -12.11 -10.76 -10.97
N VAL A 48 -11.94 -9.46 -11.19
CA VAL A 48 -12.44 -8.78 -12.39
C VAL A 48 -11.54 -9.01 -13.59
N ALA A 49 -10.22 -9.07 -13.38
CA ALA A 49 -9.26 -9.04 -14.47
C ALA A 49 -8.54 -10.37 -14.73
N ASP A 50 -8.60 -11.33 -13.81
CA ASP A 50 -7.85 -12.61 -13.84
C ASP A 50 -6.40 -12.45 -14.35
N PRO A 51 -5.59 -11.58 -13.72
CA PRO A 51 -4.27 -11.22 -14.23
C PRO A 51 -3.23 -12.30 -13.97
N GLU A 52 -2.18 -12.32 -14.78
CA GLU A 52 -1.00 -13.15 -14.50
C GLU A 52 -0.18 -12.57 -13.34
N SER A 53 -0.10 -11.23 -13.25
CA SER A 53 0.40 -10.52 -12.08
C SER A 53 -0.29 -9.17 -11.90
N LEU A 54 -0.43 -8.77 -10.63
CA LEU A 54 -0.99 -7.48 -10.26
C LEU A 54 -0.26 -6.91 -9.04
N GLU A 55 0.22 -5.69 -9.18
CA GLU A 55 0.79 -4.89 -8.10
C GLU A 55 -0.18 -3.77 -7.73
N LEU A 56 -0.50 -3.66 -6.44
CA LEU A 56 -1.39 -2.65 -5.89
C LEU A 56 -0.63 -1.82 -4.86
N GLN A 57 -0.48 -0.53 -5.15
CA GLN A 57 0.13 0.42 -4.24
C GLN A 57 -0.94 1.39 -3.72
N MET A 58 -0.92 1.64 -2.42
CA MET A 58 -1.87 2.50 -1.74
C MET A 58 -1.15 3.37 -0.72
N ASP A 59 -1.52 4.64 -0.64
CA ASP A 59 -1.04 5.52 0.42
C ASP A 59 -1.77 5.27 1.75
N ALA A 60 -3.03 4.84 1.66
CA ALA A 60 -3.86 4.48 2.79
C ALA A 60 -4.83 3.35 2.40
N LEU A 61 -5.20 2.51 3.37
CA LEU A 61 -6.24 1.51 3.16
C LEU A 61 -7.58 2.19 2.80
N PRO A 62 -8.41 1.57 1.95
CA PRO A 62 -9.77 2.04 1.72
C PRO A 62 -10.54 2.14 3.04
N GLY A 63 -11.34 3.20 3.17
CA GLY A 63 -12.19 3.42 4.35
C GLY A 63 -13.25 2.33 4.51
N ASP A 64 -13.87 2.25 5.68
CA ASP A 64 -14.98 1.31 5.93
C ASP A 64 -16.23 1.62 5.10
N ASP A 65 -16.34 2.85 4.61
CA ASP A 65 -17.32 3.31 3.63
C ASP A 65 -16.96 2.94 2.17
N GLY A 66 -15.81 2.30 1.97
CA GLY A 66 -15.27 1.97 0.65
C GLY A 66 -14.57 3.13 -0.05
N ALA A 67 -14.37 4.28 0.61
CA ALA A 67 -13.69 5.41 -0.01
C ALA A 67 -12.21 5.10 -0.26
N ILE A 68 -11.79 5.24 -1.52
CA ILE A 68 -10.40 5.09 -1.95
C ILE A 68 -9.83 6.49 -2.18
N ARG A 69 -8.72 6.83 -1.51
CA ARG A 69 -8.11 8.16 -1.59
C ARG A 69 -7.07 8.27 -2.69
N ALA A 70 -6.07 7.39 -2.64
CA ALA A 70 -4.96 7.35 -3.58
C ALA A 70 -4.50 5.91 -3.74
N VAL A 71 -4.58 5.41 -4.96
CA VAL A 71 -4.22 4.06 -5.36
C VAL A 71 -3.56 4.13 -6.73
N SER A 72 -2.54 3.33 -6.93
CA SER A 72 -2.03 3.00 -8.25
C SER A 72 -1.92 1.49 -8.37
N PHE A 73 -2.11 0.99 -9.58
CA PHE A 73 -1.93 -0.44 -9.83
C PHE A 73 -1.30 -0.70 -11.19
N ALA A 74 -0.52 -1.76 -11.24
CA ALA A 74 0.06 -2.28 -12.46
C ALA A 74 -0.40 -3.73 -12.63
N LEU A 75 -0.98 -4.03 -13.78
CA LEU A 75 -1.49 -5.34 -14.14
C LEU A 75 -0.77 -5.84 -15.39
N HIS A 76 -0.43 -7.12 -15.38
CA HIS A 76 0.17 -7.84 -16.51
C HIS A 76 -0.64 -9.10 -16.81
N GLY A 77 -1.01 -9.28 -18.08
CA GLY A 77 -1.89 -10.38 -18.50
C GLY A 77 -3.32 -10.23 -17.96
N GLY A 78 -4.21 -11.10 -18.44
CA GLY A 78 -5.62 -11.14 -18.03
C GLY A 78 -6.60 -10.54 -19.03
N ALA A 79 -7.83 -10.33 -18.59
CA ALA A 79 -8.91 -9.81 -19.42
C ALA A 79 -9.80 -8.84 -18.66
N LEU A 80 -10.11 -7.69 -19.26
CA LEU A 80 -11.02 -6.70 -18.67
C LEU A 80 -12.06 -6.30 -19.70
N GLY A 81 -13.34 -6.46 -19.35
CA GLY A 81 -14.45 -6.11 -20.24
C GLY A 81 -14.45 -6.89 -21.56
N GLY A 82 -13.91 -8.11 -21.59
CA GLY A 82 -13.81 -8.94 -22.79
C GLY A 82 -12.58 -8.66 -23.66
N PHE A 83 -11.73 -7.71 -23.29
CA PHE A 83 -10.46 -7.45 -23.97
C PHE A 83 -9.32 -8.12 -23.23
N ARG A 84 -8.45 -8.82 -23.96
CA ARG A 84 -7.20 -9.31 -23.42
C ARG A 84 -6.26 -8.13 -23.17
N ILE A 85 -5.70 -8.05 -21.97
CA ILE A 85 -4.75 -7.02 -21.58
C ILE A 85 -3.38 -7.64 -21.47
N GLU A 86 -2.42 -7.07 -22.19
CA GLU A 86 -1.01 -7.43 -22.02
C GLU A 86 -0.38 -6.63 -20.88
N ARG A 87 -0.66 -5.33 -20.78
CA ARG A 87 -0.21 -4.46 -19.69
C ARG A 87 -1.19 -3.31 -19.48
N LEU A 88 -1.53 -3.03 -18.22
CA LEU A 88 -2.31 -1.86 -17.82
C LEU A 88 -1.66 -1.21 -16.58
N THR A 89 -1.60 0.11 -16.54
CA THR A 89 -1.09 0.88 -15.40
C THR A 89 -1.97 2.10 -15.20
N LEU A 90 -2.37 2.34 -13.96
CA LEU A 90 -3.29 3.42 -13.55
C LEU A 90 -2.79 4.07 -12.26
#